data_AF-A0A6B2XS89-F1
#
_entry.id   AF-A0A6B2XS89-F1
#
_cell.length_a   1.000
_cell.length_b   1.000
_cell.length_c   1.000
_cell.angle_alpha   90.00
_cell.angle_beta   90.00
_cell.angle_gamma   90.00
#
_symmetry.space_group_name_H-M   'P 1'
#
loop_
_entity.id
_entity.type
_entity.pdbx_description
1 polymer ?
#
loop_
_entity_poly.entity_id
_entity_poly.type
_entity_poly.pdbx_seq_one_letter_code
_entity_poly.pdbx_strand_id
1 'polypeptide(L)'
;AVLHAGAARVPAKFDGRPLSLTGQGAAAATAVLGVGTVIAAHYDGWAHFSEGLPELELAFHEAGLSALLRTAPHGTWVPLTP
;
A
#
# COMPACT_ATOMS: atom_id res chain seq x y z
N ALA A 1 -7.42 -2.41 8.36
CA ALA A 1 -7.95 -1.85 7.11
C ALA A 1 -7.30 -2.53 5.91
N VAL A 2 -8.01 -2.62 4.78
CA VAL A 2 -7.41 -3.02 3.50
C VAL A 2 -7.27 -1.75 2.66
N LEU A 3 -6.04 -1.44 2.23
CA LEU A 3 -5.73 -0.22 1.48
C LEU A 3 -5.31 -0.56 0.06
N HIS A 4 -5.95 0.08 -0.92
CA HIS A 4 -5.56 -0.03 -2.33
C HIS A 4 -4.37 0.91 -2.59
N ALA A 5 -3.20 0.32 -2.81
CA ALA A 5 -1.94 1.03 -2.95
C ALA A 5 -1.41 0.96 -4.38
N GLY A 6 -0.08 0.95 -4.56
CA GLY A 6 0.57 0.70 -5.85
C GLY A 6 0.82 1.90 -6.74
N ALA A 7 0.34 3.08 -6.33
CA ALA A 7 0.41 4.30 -7.12
C ALA A 7 0.05 4.05 -8.60
N ALA A 8 -1.10 3.44 -8.87
CA ALA A 8 -1.50 3.08 -10.23
C ALA A 8 -1.53 4.33 -11.12
N ARG A 9 -0.82 4.32 -12.24
CA ARG A 9 -0.73 5.44 -13.18
C ARG A 9 -1.13 5.01 -14.57
N VAL A 10 -2.02 5.79 -15.16
CA VAL A 10 -2.38 5.67 -16.58
C VAL A 10 -2.08 7.01 -17.21
N PRO A 11 -1.08 7.14 -18.11
CA PRO A 11 -0.65 8.44 -18.64
C PRO A 11 -1.79 9.29 -19.23
N ALA A 12 -2.78 8.66 -19.84
CA ALA A 12 -3.94 9.33 -20.42
C ALA A 12 -5.01 9.78 -19.40
N LYS A 13 -4.83 9.51 -18.10
CA LYS A 13 -5.78 9.88 -17.04
C LYS A 13 -5.11 10.78 -16.01
N PHE A 14 -5.80 11.84 -15.59
CA PHE A 14 -5.37 12.76 -14.53
C PHE A 14 -3.91 13.21 -14.67
N ASP A 15 -3.46 13.51 -15.89
CA ASP A 15 -2.08 13.90 -16.20
C ASP A 15 -1.01 12.94 -15.64
N GLY A 16 -1.32 11.63 -15.63
CA GLY A 16 -0.43 10.59 -15.13
C GLY A 16 -0.25 10.56 -13.61
N ARG A 17 -1.10 11.28 -12.86
CA ARG A 17 -1.11 11.24 -11.39
C ARG A 17 -1.56 9.86 -10.88
N PRO A 18 -1.14 9.46 -9.66
CA PRO A 18 -1.61 8.22 -9.05
C PRO A 18 -3.14 8.19 -8.91
N LEU A 19 -3.72 7.08 -9.34
CA LEU A 19 -5.15 6.75 -9.24
C LEU A 19 -5.47 6.01 -7.93
N SER A 20 -4.49 5.30 -7.38
CA SER A 20 -4.55 4.64 -6.07
C SER A 20 -3.54 5.28 -5.12
N LEU A 21 -3.56 4.88 -3.85
CA LEU A 21 -2.64 5.43 -2.87
C LEU A 21 -1.19 5.12 -3.27
N THR A 22 -0.32 6.11 -3.13
CA THR A 22 1.13 5.87 -3.01
C THR A 22 1.42 5.20 -1.67
N GLY A 23 2.60 4.64 -1.47
CA GLY A 23 3.04 4.10 -0.18
C GLY A 23 2.95 5.14 0.92
N GLN A 24 3.39 6.37 0.64
CA GLN A 24 3.25 7.50 1.56
C GLN A 24 1.77 7.83 1.85
N GLY A 25 0.92 7.80 0.82
CA GLY A 25 -0.52 7.99 0.98
C GLY A 25 -1.17 6.88 1.82
N ALA A 26 -0.71 5.63 1.68
CA ALA A 26 -1.19 4.50 2.46
C ALA A 26 -0.74 4.57 3.94
N ALA A 27 0.50 4.99 4.19
CA ALA A 27 0.99 5.23 5.55
C ALA A 27 0.24 6.41 6.21
N ALA A 28 0.04 7.51 5.48
CA ALA A 28 -0.73 8.67 5.97
C ALA A 28 -2.19 8.29 6.27
N ALA A 29 -2.85 7.55 5.37
CA ALA A 29 -4.20 7.06 5.59
C ALA A 29 -4.27 6.15 6.84
N THR A 30 -3.26 5.30 7.04
CA THR A 30 -3.16 4.43 8.23
C THR A 30 -3.12 5.26 9.51
N ALA A 31 -2.28 6.30 9.56
CA ALA A 31 -2.19 7.20 10.70
C ALA A 31 -3.51 7.94 10.97
N VAL A 32 -4.15 8.48 9.93
CA VAL A 32 -5.43 9.20 10.04
C VAL A 32 -6.55 8.29 10.52
N LEU A 33 -6.61 7.05 10.01
CA LEU A 33 -7.64 6.08 10.38
C LEU A 33 -7.42 5.47 11.77
N GLY A 34 -6.22 5.61 12.36
CA GLY A 34 -5.91 5.07 13.68
C GLY A 34 -6.03 3.54 13.79
N VAL A 35 -5.78 2.82 12.69
CA VAL A 35 -6.00 1.37 12.61
C VAL A 35 -4.80 0.58 13.13
N GLY A 36 -5.06 -0.53 13.84
CA GLY A 36 -4.01 -1.38 14.40
C GLY A 36 -3.37 -2.39 13.43
N THR A 37 -4.00 -2.63 12.28
CA THR A 37 -3.52 -3.57 11.26
C THR A 37 -3.90 -3.09 9.86
N VAL A 38 -2.98 -3.21 8.91
CA VAL A 38 -3.13 -2.82 7.51
C VAL A 38 -2.70 -3.95 6.59
N ILE A 39 -3.57 -4.31 5.65
CA ILE A 39 -3.22 -5.13 4.48
C ILE A 39 -3.14 -4.21 3.27
N ALA A 40 -1.99 -4.13 2.63
CA ALA A 40 -1.87 -3.48 1.33
C ALA A 40 -2.38 -4.44 0.24
N ALA A 41 -3.20 -3.92 -0.67
CA ALA A 41 -3.68 -4.66 -1.83
C ALA A 41 -3.47 -3.80 -3.09
N HIS A 42 -3.60 -4.42 -4.27
CA HIS A 42 -3.62 -3.70 -5.54
C HIS A 42 -2.35 -2.87 -5.75
N TYR A 43 -1.17 -3.48 -5.57
CA TYR A 43 0.12 -2.79 -5.76
C TYR A 43 1.08 -3.49 -6.73
N ASP A 44 0.71 -4.64 -7.27
CA ASP A 44 1.51 -5.36 -8.25
C ASP A 44 0.63 -6.20 -9.20
N GLY A 45 1.28 -6.96 -10.10
CA GLY A 45 0.59 -7.86 -11.04
C GLY A 45 0.12 -7.19 -12.34
N TRP A 46 0.07 -5.85 -12.40
CA TRP A 46 -0.24 -5.11 -13.63
C TRP A 46 0.77 -3.99 -13.93
N ALA A 47 0.95 -3.71 -15.22
CA ALA A 47 1.95 -2.78 -15.73
C ALA A 47 1.75 -1.31 -15.32
N HIS A 48 0.57 -0.94 -14.84
CA HIS A 48 0.25 0.43 -14.47
C HIS A 48 0.64 0.77 -13.02
N PHE A 49 1.10 -0.19 -12.21
CA PHE A 49 1.64 0.11 -10.89
C PHE A 49 3.03 0.71 -11.00
N SER A 50 3.27 1.80 -10.29
CA SER A 50 4.59 2.43 -10.24
C SER A 50 5.30 2.23 -8.90
N GLU A 51 4.63 1.64 -7.93
CA GLU A 51 5.17 1.31 -6.60
C GLU A 51 4.76 -0.13 -6.28
N GLY A 52 5.69 -0.94 -5.78
CA GLY A 52 5.44 -2.30 -5.36
C GLY A 52 5.57 -2.47 -3.84
N LEU A 53 5.77 -3.71 -3.41
CA LEU A 53 5.95 -4.04 -2.00
C LEU A 53 7.12 -3.29 -1.33
N PRO A 54 8.32 -3.18 -1.95
CA PRO A 54 9.44 -2.48 -1.33
C PRO A 54 9.16 -1.01 -1.03
N GLU A 55 8.50 -0.30 -1.95
CA GLU A 55 8.13 1.11 -1.75
C GLU A 55 7.08 1.28 -0.64
N LEU A 56 6.16 0.31 -0.51
CA LEU A 56 5.20 0.28 0.58
C LEU A 56 5.86 0.03 1.93
N GLU A 57 6.75 -0.96 2.03
CA GLU A 57 7.48 -1.27 3.26
C GLU A 57 8.35 -0.09 3.68
N LEU A 58 9.05 0.54 2.73
CA LEU A 58 9.83 1.74 2.99
C LEU A 58 8.96 2.89 3.50
N ALA A 59 7.82 3.19 2.86
CA ALA A 59 6.95 4.26 3.30
C ALA A 59 6.36 4.03 4.70
N PHE A 60 5.98 2.80 5.03
CA PHE A 60 5.55 2.46 6.39
C PHE A 60 6.69 2.53 7.39
N HIS A 61 7.92 2.19 6.99
CA HIS A 61 9.11 2.33 7.83
C HIS A 61 9.42 3.79 8.14
N GLU A 62 9.47 4.64 7.13
CA GLU A 62 9.72 6.09 7.28
C GLU A 62 8.66 6.77 8.14
N ALA A 63 7.40 6.30 8.07
CA ALA A 63 6.32 6.79 8.91
C ALA A 63 6.34 6.23 10.35
N GLY A 64 7.24 5.30 10.69
CA GLY A 64 7.26 4.62 11.99
C GLY A 64 6.08 3.65 12.21
N LEU A 65 5.46 3.18 11.12
CA LEU A 65 4.25 2.34 11.13
C LEU A 65 4.50 0.91 10.65
N SER A 66 5.75 0.47 10.49
CA SER A 66 6.09 -0.89 10.00
C SER A 66 5.33 -2.00 10.73
N ALA A 67 5.14 -1.85 12.04
CA ALA A 67 4.45 -2.84 12.87
C ALA A 67 2.95 -2.98 12.56
N LEU A 68 2.36 -2.07 11.78
CA LEU A 68 0.95 -2.12 11.39
C LEU A 68 0.74 -2.74 10.01
N LEU A 69 1.76 -2.73 9.15
CA LEU A 69 1.70 -3.37 7.84
C LEU A 69 1.81 -4.88 8.00
N ARG A 70 0.92 -5.63 7.34
CA ARG A 70 1.05 -7.08 7.17
C ARG A 70 1.10 -7.41 5.69
N THR A 71 2.06 -8.25 5.34
CA THR A 71 2.36 -8.64 3.97
C THR A 71 2.53 -10.15 3.94
N ALA A 72 2.29 -10.77 2.79
CA ALA A 72 2.63 -12.15 2.54
C ALA A 72 2.86 -12.36 1.04
N PRO A 73 3.65 -13.38 0.64
CA PRO A 73 3.79 -13.74 -0.76
C PRO A 73 2.44 -14.05 -1.42
N HIS A 74 2.36 -13.86 -2.73
CA HIS A 74 1.17 -14.22 -3.51
C HIS A 74 0.75 -15.67 -3.31
N GLY A 75 -0.57 -15.86 -3.20
CA GLY A 75 -1.16 -17.18 -2.98
C GLY A 75 -1.00 -17.71 -1.55
N THR A 76 -0.53 -16.89 -0.60
CA THR A 76 -0.39 -17.29 0.80
C THR A 76 -1.30 -16.48 1.72
N TRP A 77 -1.62 -17.05 2.87
CA TRP A 77 -2.49 -16.43 3.88
C TRP A 77 -1.69 -15.48 4.78
N VAL A 78 -2.26 -14.31 5.08
CA VAL A 78 -1.76 -13.42 6.13
C VAL A 78 -2.54 -13.73 7.42
N PRO A 79 -1.90 -14.28 8.47
CA PRO A 79 -2.57 -14.45 9.75
C PRO A 79 -2.81 -13.09 10.42
N LEU A 80 -4.03 -12.86 10.90
CA LEU A 80 -4.37 -11.71 11.72
C LEU A 80 -4.46 -12.17 13.17
N THR A 81 -3.61 -11.62 14.04
CA THR A 81 -3.74 -11.82 15.48
C THR A 81 -4.90 -10.96 16.02
N PRO A 82 -5.78 -11.53 16.88
CA PRO A 82 -6.79 -10.77 17.63
C PRO A 82 -6.17 -9.72 18.56
#